data_AF-A0A8T6U9K5-F1
#
_entry.id   AF-A0A8T6U9K5-F1
#
_cell.length_a   1.000
_cell.length_b   1.000
_cell.length_c   1.000
_cell.angle_alpha   90.00
_cell.angle_beta   90.00
_cell.angle_gamma   90.00
#
_symmetry.space_group_name_H-M   'P 1'
#
loop_
_entity.id
_entity.type
_entity.pdbx_description
1 polymer ?
#
loop_
_entity_poly.entity_id
_entity_poly.type
_entity_poly.pdbx_seq_one_letter_code
_entity_poly.pdbx_strand_id
1 'polypeptide(L)' 'WECPVATNDRELRKRLRNLGVPVIFLRQRHRLELEGAV' A
#
# COMPACT_ATOMS: atom_id res chain seq x y z
N TRP A 1 0.68 -11.13 -12.99
CA TRP A 1 -0.05 -9.89 -12.67
C TRP A 1 0.32 -9.52 -11.25
N GLU A 2 1.13 -8.48 -11.08
CA GLU A 2 1.41 -7.86 -9.77
C GLU A 2 0.67 -6.52 -9.76
N CYS A 3 -0.59 -6.53 -9.33
CA CYS A 3 -1.42 -5.33 -9.29
C CYS A 3 -1.23 -4.62 -7.93
N PRO A 4 -0.85 -3.33 -7.91
CA PRO A 4 -0.82 -2.55 -6.70
C PRO A 4 -2.21 -2.48 -6.03
N VAL A 5 -2.27 -2.62 -4.71
CA VAL A 5 -3.52 -2.58 -3.95
C VAL A 5 -3.72 -1.19 -3.35
N ALA A 6 -4.86 -0.54 -3.65
CA ALA A 6 -5.21 0.74 -3.03
C ALA A 6 -6.01 0.52 -1.72
N THR A 7 -5.42 0.84 -0.55
CA THR A 7 -6.14 0.72 0.73
C THR A 7 -5.58 1.60 1.85
N ASN A 8 -6.47 2.23 2.62
CA ASN A 8 -6.12 2.98 3.83
C ASN A 8 -6.14 2.15 5.13
N ASP A 9 -6.48 0.86 5.06
CA ASP A 9 -6.45 -0.04 6.21
C ASP A 9 -5.00 -0.36 6.62
N ARG A 10 -4.60 0.08 7.81
CA ARG A 10 -3.19 -0.03 8.26
C ARG A 10 -2.71 -1.47 8.41
N GLU A 11 -3.58 -2.36 8.88
CA GLU A 11 -3.24 -3.75 9.14
C GLU A 11 -3.10 -4.52 7.82
N LEU A 12 -4.02 -4.29 6.88
CA LEU A 12 -3.93 -4.85 5.54
C LEU A 12 -2.65 -4.40 4.82
N ARG A 13 -2.30 -3.10 4.88
CA ARG A 13 -1.06 -2.60 4.28
C ARG A 13 0.18 -3.30 4.83
N LYS A 14 0.23 -3.52 6.15
CA LYS A 14 1.35 -4.22 6.80
C LYS A 14 1.48 -5.65 6.29
N ARG A 15 0.36 -6.36 6.17
CA ARG A 15 0.32 -7.74 5.65
C ARG A 15 0.75 -7.79 4.18
N LEU A 16 0.21 -6.93 3.34
CA LEU A 16 0.57 -6.86 1.92
C LEU A 16 2.05 -6.53 1.71
N ARG A 17 2.60 -5.59 2.48
CA ARG A 17 4.03 -5.27 2.46
C ARG A 17 4.90 -6.47 2.82
N ASN A 18 4.51 -7.25 3.83
CA ASN A 18 5.22 -8.47 4.21
C ASN A 18 5.16 -9.56 3.12
N LEU A 19 4.13 -9.53 2.27
CA LEU A 19 3.97 -10.41 1.11
C LEU A 19 4.65 -9.88 -0.15
N GLY A 20 5.30 -8.71 -0.10
CA GLY A 20 5.92 -8.08 -1.27
C GLY A 20 4.92 -7.48 -2.26
N VAL A 21 3.65 -7.30 -1.88
CA VAL A 21 2.63 -6.71 -2.74
C VAL A 21 2.68 -5.19 -2.63
N PRO A 22 2.82 -4.44 -3.75
CA PRO A 22 2.81 -2.97 -3.72
C PRO A 22 1.47 -2.42 -3.25
N VAL A 23 1.50 -1.33 -2.48
CA VAL A 23 0.30 -0.73 -1.89
C VAL A 23 0.26 0.78 -2.11
N ILE A 24 -0.90 1.28 -2.51
CA ILE A 24 -1.21 2.70 -2.67
C ILE A 24 -2.13 3.14 -1.52
N PHE A 25 -1.84 4.26 -0.86
CA PHE A 25 -2.69 4.78 0.23
C PHE A 25 -2.57 6.29 0.42
N LEU A 26 -3.49 6.87 1.17
CA LEU A 26 -3.47 8.27 1.56
C LEU A 26 -2.83 8.44 2.94
N ARG A 27 -1.73 9.19 2.99
CA ARG A 27 -1.14 9.70 4.23
C ARG A 27 -1.73 11.07 4.54
N GLN A 28 -2.00 11.30 5.84
CA GLN A 28 -2.55 12.57 6.33
C GLN A 28 -3.83 13.04 5.60
N ARG A 29 -4.58 12.11 4.97
CA ARG A 29 -5.81 12.35 4.20
C ARG A 29 -5.67 13.12 2.88
N HIS A 30 -4.47 13.49 2.46
CA HIS A 30 -4.29 14.30 1.25
C HIS A 30 -3.07 13.91 0.41
N ARG A 31 -2.10 13.18 0.97
CA ARG A 31 -0.90 12.77 0.25
C ARG A 31 -1.03 11.33 -0.22
N LEU A 32 -1.02 11.10 -1.52
CA LEU A 32 -0.97 9.75 -2.08
C LEU A 32 0.46 9.20 -1.96
N GLU A 33 0.60 8.01 -1.39
CA GLU A 33 1.87 7.31 -1.23
C GLU A 33 1.79 5.92 -1.87
N LEU A 34 2.92 5.48 -2.42
CA LEU A 34 3.16 4.13 -2.91
C LEU A 34 4.26 3.51 -2.05
N GLU A 35 3.99 2.33 -1.50
CA GLU A 35 4.97 1.54 -0.76
C GLU A 35 5.14 0.17 -1.43
N GLY A 36 6.37 -0.37 -1.40
CA GLY A 36 6.66 -1.72 -1.89
C GLY A 36 6.88 -1.84 -3.40
N ALA A 37 7.05 -0.73 -4.13
CA ALA A 37 7.60 -0.74 -5.48
C ALA A 37 9.11 -0.46 -5.41
N VAL A 38 9.93 -1.34 -5.99
CA VAL A 38 11.39 -1.19 -6.14
C VAL A 38 11.72 -1.17 -7.62
#